data_AF-A0A850B5Y5-F1
#
_entry.id   AF-A0A850B5Y5-F1
#
_cell.length_a   1.000
_cell.length_b   1.000
_cell.length_c   1.000
_cell.angle_alpha   90.00
_cell.angle_beta   90.00
_cell.angle_gamma   90.00
#
_symmetry.space_group_name_H-M   'P 1'
#
loop_
_entity.id
_entity.type
_entity.pdbx_description
1 polymer ?
#
loop_
_entity_poly.entity_id
_entity_poly.type
_entity_poly.pdbx_seq_one_letter_code
_entity_poly.pdbx_strand_id
1 'polypeptide(L)'
;MKRPWLAAAALLLGSVAYAQPGAGRPGRPGGGGFGGPGGGMRMPGMRMMNRDVTLSQVPLPTLKAALKLNAAQEKKIDGIRTRAREGMRSLFQMPRPGARPDPKAMEATMKKMEAAGKKSDADIKAVLTPAQRKQVPGLLKEAEALRGSGLPIGVAGGLKLTAEQVGKLSAIGKKRSDASAKLFQGNGDPRAAFEKMGKLRDAARKQAMGVLNAKQKAAVEKWEKDNPRGGFGMGGPGGRMGAPGGMGAPGPMARPGGGRGR
;
A
#
# COMPACT_ATOMS: atom_id res chain seq x y z
N MET A 1 -40.14 14.26 -13.85
CA MET A 1 -39.74 15.63 -13.45
C MET A 1 -38.25 15.81 -13.74
N LYS A 2 -37.90 16.60 -14.76
CA LYS A 2 -36.52 16.81 -15.23
C LYS A 2 -35.98 18.08 -14.58
N ARG A 3 -34.81 18.04 -13.94
CA ARG A 3 -34.12 19.23 -13.41
C ARG A 3 -32.74 19.35 -14.06
N PRO A 4 -32.47 20.38 -14.88
CA PRO A 4 -31.13 20.69 -15.36
C PRO A 4 -30.50 21.74 -14.45
N TRP A 5 -29.30 21.48 -13.93
CA TRP A 5 -28.47 22.51 -13.29
C TRP A 5 -27.04 22.40 -13.82
N LEU A 6 -26.75 23.29 -14.78
CA LEU A 6 -25.43 23.76 -15.17
C LEU A 6 -25.05 24.90 -14.21
N ALA A 7 -23.85 24.84 -13.63
CA ALA A 7 -23.17 26.02 -13.12
C ALA A 7 -21.65 25.76 -13.12
N ALA A 8 -20.98 26.35 -14.10
CA ALA A 8 -19.53 26.47 -14.14
C ALA A 8 -19.12 27.71 -13.33
N ALA A 9 -18.21 27.53 -12.37
CA ALA A 9 -17.55 28.63 -11.67
C ALA A 9 -16.05 28.44 -11.83
N ALA A 10 -15.47 29.25 -12.73
CA ALA A 10 -14.03 29.42 -12.85
C ALA A 10 -13.55 30.33 -11.72
N LEU A 11 -12.58 29.86 -10.94
CA LEU A 11 -11.92 30.65 -9.90
C LEU A 11 -10.42 30.64 -10.18
N LEU A 12 -9.93 31.77 -10.66
CA LEU A 12 -8.56 32.07 -11.01
C LEU A 12 -7.80 32.66 -9.82
N LEU A 13 -6.54 32.23 -9.72
CA LEU A 13 -5.33 32.97 -9.33
C LEU A 13 -5.15 33.45 -7.87
N GLY A 14 -3.99 33.06 -7.32
CA GLY A 14 -3.40 33.68 -6.13
C GLY A 14 -2.28 32.89 -5.47
N SER A 15 -1.22 32.52 -6.21
CA SER A 15 -0.04 31.87 -5.60
C SER A 15 0.95 32.93 -5.11
N VAL A 16 0.96 33.22 -3.82
CA VAL A 16 2.01 34.02 -3.17
C VAL A 16 3.17 33.09 -2.80
N ALA A 17 4.32 33.28 -3.46
CA ALA A 17 5.54 32.55 -3.16
C ALA A 17 6.36 33.32 -2.11
N TYR A 18 6.43 32.78 -0.89
CA TYR A 18 7.37 33.25 0.14
C TYR A 18 8.72 32.53 -0.04
N ALA A 19 9.75 33.29 -0.42
CA ALA A 19 11.13 32.83 -0.42
C ALA A 19 11.67 32.84 1.02
N GLN A 20 11.98 31.68 1.59
CA GLN A 20 12.71 31.58 2.86
C GLN A 20 14.23 31.53 2.59
N PRO A 21 15.05 32.30 3.32
CA PRO A 21 16.50 32.23 3.22
C PRO A 21 17.01 30.86 3.72
N GLY A 22 17.73 30.15 2.85
CA GLY A 22 18.32 28.85 3.13
C GLY A 22 19.50 28.95 4.10
N ALA A 23 19.29 28.49 5.33
CA ALA A 23 20.37 28.24 6.28
C ALA A 23 21.19 27.01 5.83
N GLY A 24 22.44 27.25 5.40
CA GLY A 24 23.39 26.21 5.04
C GLY A 24 23.65 25.27 6.23
N ARG A 25 23.51 23.96 5.99
CA ARG A 25 23.77 22.94 7.01
C ARG A 25 25.17 22.35 6.79
N PRO A 26 26.06 22.39 7.80
CA PRO A 26 27.40 21.80 7.73
C PRO A 26 27.33 20.30 7.42
N GLY A 27 28.21 19.85 6.52
CA GLY A 27 28.34 18.46 6.10
C GLY A 27 28.61 17.55 7.29
N ARG A 28 27.91 16.41 7.34
CA ARG A 28 28.15 15.36 8.33
C ARG A 28 29.01 14.26 7.70
N PRO A 29 30.21 13.99 8.24
CA PRO A 29 31.06 12.87 7.81
C PRO A 29 30.56 11.53 8.38
N GLY A 30 30.78 10.44 7.65
CA GLY A 30 30.78 9.04 8.12
C GLY A 30 29.39 8.46 8.42
N GLY A 31 28.95 7.34 7.84
CA GLY A 31 29.70 6.08 7.78
C GLY A 31 29.59 5.38 9.13
N GLY A 32 28.58 4.52 9.32
CA GLY A 32 28.37 3.85 10.61
C GLY A 32 27.18 2.89 10.66
N GLY A 33 27.39 1.68 10.14
CA GLY A 33 26.84 0.41 10.66
C GLY A 33 25.37 0.33 11.08
N PHE A 34 24.50 -0.05 10.14
CA PHE A 34 23.24 -0.71 10.46
C PHE A 34 23.45 -2.24 10.39
N GLY A 35 24.15 -2.80 11.38
CA GLY A 35 24.55 -4.21 11.35
C GLY A 35 25.31 -4.64 12.61
N GLY A 36 24.67 -4.51 13.77
CA GLY A 36 25.19 -5.10 15.00
C GLY A 36 24.91 -6.62 15.04
N PRO A 37 25.91 -7.47 15.28
CA PRO A 37 25.73 -8.92 15.37
C PRO A 37 25.08 -9.28 16.71
N GLY A 38 23.94 -9.97 16.70
CA GLY A 38 23.45 -10.71 17.88
C GLY A 38 22.01 -10.43 18.35
N GLY A 39 21.31 -9.42 17.83
CA GLY A 39 19.93 -9.15 18.21
C GLY A 39 18.98 -9.40 17.06
N GLY A 40 18.49 -10.63 16.90
CA GLY A 40 17.46 -10.97 15.91
C GLY A 40 16.18 -10.16 16.16
N MET A 41 16.13 -8.94 15.64
CA MET A 41 14.94 -8.10 15.62
C MET A 41 13.90 -8.84 14.77
N ARG A 42 13.05 -9.62 15.44
CA ARG A 42 11.76 -10.03 14.88
C ARG A 42 11.01 -8.74 14.57
N MET A 43 11.11 -8.28 13.32
CA MET A 43 10.42 -7.10 12.83
C MET A 43 8.95 -7.20 13.27
N PRO A 44 8.44 -6.30 14.13
CA PRO A 44 7.07 -6.34 14.64
C PRO A 44 6.00 -6.36 13.53
N GLY A 45 6.38 -6.03 12.29
CA GLY A 45 5.54 -6.06 11.10
C GLY A 45 5.25 -7.44 10.48
N MET A 46 5.98 -8.51 10.81
CA MET A 46 5.72 -9.82 10.18
C MET A 46 4.36 -10.43 10.59
N ARG A 47 3.88 -10.15 11.81
CA ARG A 47 2.54 -10.59 12.24
C ARG A 47 1.39 -9.91 11.48
N MET A 48 1.64 -8.76 10.85
CA MET A 48 0.62 -8.05 10.08
C MET A 48 0.31 -8.72 8.73
N MET A 49 1.22 -9.56 8.20
CA MET A 49 1.04 -10.18 6.88
C MET A 49 -0.02 -11.29 6.85
N ASN A 50 -0.31 -11.91 8.00
CA ASN A 50 -1.28 -13.01 8.11
C ASN A 50 -2.62 -12.57 8.71
N ARG A 51 -2.96 -11.28 8.66
CA ARG A 51 -4.29 -10.83 9.09
C ARG A 51 -5.32 -11.17 8.03
N ASP A 52 -6.50 -11.62 8.46
CA ASP A 52 -7.63 -11.88 7.59
C ASP A 52 -7.92 -10.67 6.67
N VAL A 53 -8.38 -10.95 5.45
CA VAL A 53 -8.82 -9.88 4.55
C VAL A 53 -10.08 -9.25 5.13
N THR A 54 -10.07 -7.94 5.23
CA THR A 54 -11.17 -7.12 5.76
C THR A 54 -11.85 -6.34 4.63
N LEU A 55 -13.09 -5.88 4.84
CA LEU A 55 -13.85 -5.13 3.82
C LEU A 55 -13.15 -3.83 3.42
N SER A 56 -12.44 -3.20 4.36
CA SER A 56 -11.63 -2.01 4.13
C SER A 56 -10.42 -2.26 3.22
N GLN A 57 -9.93 -3.50 3.13
CA GLN A 57 -8.78 -3.87 2.29
C GLN A 57 -9.15 -4.27 0.86
N VAL A 58 -10.40 -4.68 0.61
CA VAL A 58 -10.87 -5.04 -0.74
C VAL A 58 -11.00 -3.76 -1.59
N PRO A 59 -10.51 -3.66 -2.83
CA PRO A 59 -10.68 -2.44 -3.62
C PRO A 59 -12.15 -2.06 -3.84
N LEU A 60 -12.48 -0.77 -3.92
CA LEU A 60 -13.87 -0.31 -4.07
C LEU A 60 -14.51 -0.81 -5.39
N PRO A 61 -13.81 -0.81 -6.54
CA PRO A 61 -14.35 -1.40 -7.77
C PRO A 61 -14.72 -2.88 -7.61
N THR A 62 -13.94 -3.61 -6.83
CA THR A 62 -14.17 -5.03 -6.50
C THR A 62 -15.43 -5.19 -5.64
N LEU A 63 -15.59 -4.38 -4.59
CA LEU A 63 -16.82 -4.38 -3.79
C LEU A 63 -18.05 -4.02 -4.63
N LYS A 64 -17.93 -3.02 -5.52
CA LYS A 64 -19.00 -2.59 -6.43
C LYS A 64 -19.45 -3.73 -7.33
N ALA A 65 -18.51 -4.41 -7.99
CA ALA A 65 -18.80 -5.53 -8.89
C ALA A 65 -19.42 -6.72 -8.14
N ALA A 66 -18.85 -7.08 -6.97
CA ALA A 66 -19.27 -8.25 -6.20
C ALA A 66 -20.63 -8.07 -5.52
N LEU A 67 -20.85 -6.90 -4.90
CA LEU A 67 -22.03 -6.62 -4.07
C LEU A 67 -23.09 -5.78 -4.81
N LYS A 68 -22.84 -5.43 -6.08
CA LYS A 68 -23.71 -4.55 -6.88
C LYS A 68 -24.05 -3.26 -6.11
N LEU A 69 -23.02 -2.59 -5.60
CA LEU A 69 -23.19 -1.35 -4.84
C LEU A 69 -23.84 -0.29 -5.72
N ASN A 70 -24.75 0.50 -5.13
CA ASN A 70 -25.27 1.70 -5.79
C ASN A 70 -24.37 2.92 -5.53
N ALA A 71 -24.58 4.00 -6.28
CA ALA A 71 -23.75 5.21 -6.19
C ALA A 71 -23.71 5.84 -4.78
N ALA A 72 -24.81 5.77 -4.02
CA ALA A 72 -24.85 6.29 -2.65
C ALA A 72 -24.01 5.45 -1.70
N GLN A 73 -24.03 4.12 -1.84
CA GLN A 73 -23.19 3.22 -1.07
C GLN A 73 -21.71 3.39 -1.41
N GLU A 74 -21.38 3.50 -2.70
CA GLU A 74 -20.01 3.76 -3.16
C GLU A 74 -19.44 5.04 -2.52
N LYS A 75 -20.19 6.15 -2.59
CA LYS A 75 -19.78 7.42 -1.99
C LYS A 75 -19.58 7.33 -0.48
N LYS A 76 -20.46 6.62 0.24
CA LYS A 76 -20.32 6.40 1.69
C LYS A 76 -19.09 5.56 2.03
N ILE A 77 -18.86 4.47 1.31
CA ILE A 77 -17.70 3.59 1.53
C ILE A 77 -16.40 4.33 1.22
N ASP A 78 -16.34 5.11 0.14
CA ASP A 78 -15.19 5.93 -0.18
C ASP A 78 -14.90 6.96 0.92
N GLY A 79 -15.94 7.65 1.41
CA GLY A 79 -15.81 8.57 2.55
C GLY A 79 -15.32 7.90 3.84
N ILE A 80 -15.75 6.67 4.13
CA ILE A 80 -15.21 5.88 5.26
C ILE A 80 -13.72 5.59 5.05
N ARG A 81 -13.32 5.15 3.85
CA ARG A 81 -11.92 4.83 3.53
C ARG A 81 -11.01 6.04 3.54
N THR A 82 -11.49 7.19 3.05
CA THR A 82 -10.73 8.44 3.07
C THR A 82 -10.46 8.88 4.51
N ARG A 83 -11.50 8.90 5.37
CA ARG A 83 -11.31 9.19 6.80
C ARG A 83 -10.40 8.18 7.50
N ALA A 84 -10.52 6.89 7.17
CA ALA A 84 -9.64 5.86 7.71
C ALA A 84 -8.17 6.07 7.29
N ARG A 85 -7.92 6.43 6.02
CA ARG A 85 -6.58 6.74 5.50
C ARG A 85 -6.00 8.00 6.14
N GLU A 86 -6.80 9.05 6.31
CA GLU A 86 -6.39 10.29 6.98
C GLU A 86 -6.06 10.04 8.45
N GLY A 87 -6.92 9.33 9.19
CA GLY A 87 -6.65 8.94 10.56
C GLY A 87 -5.42 8.03 10.68
N MET A 88 -5.20 7.14 9.72
CA MET A 88 -3.99 6.33 9.66
C MET A 88 -2.74 7.18 9.42
N ARG A 89 -2.81 8.14 8.49
CA ARG A 89 -1.71 9.07 8.20
C ARG A 89 -1.37 9.93 9.41
N SER A 90 -2.35 10.37 10.19
CA SER A 90 -2.08 11.13 11.43
C SER A 90 -1.46 10.29 12.54
N LEU A 91 -1.71 8.98 12.56
CA LEU A 91 -1.08 8.04 13.50
C LEU A 91 0.36 7.70 13.10
N PHE A 92 0.66 7.65 11.80
CA PHE A 92 2.02 7.46 11.28
C PHE A 92 2.74 8.79 11.09
N GLN A 93 3.02 9.49 12.20
CA GLN A 93 4.06 10.51 12.17
C GLN A 93 5.40 9.78 12.09
N MET A 94 6.09 9.88 10.95
CA MET A 94 7.41 9.26 10.82
C MET A 94 8.31 9.82 11.92
N PRO A 95 8.99 8.95 12.70
CA PRO A 95 10.04 9.39 13.59
C PRO A 95 11.06 10.23 12.80
N ARG A 96 11.65 11.22 13.46
CA ARG A 96 12.75 11.99 12.86
C ARG A 96 13.81 11.00 12.33
N PRO A 97 14.38 11.23 11.14
CA PRO A 97 15.43 10.38 10.60
C PRO A 97 16.53 10.14 11.65
N GLY A 98 16.81 8.86 11.95
CA GLY A 98 17.81 8.45 12.95
C GLY A 98 17.28 8.22 14.37
N ALA A 99 16.05 8.58 14.70
CA ALA A 99 15.43 8.24 15.98
C ALA A 99 14.87 6.80 15.96
N ARG A 100 15.21 6.00 16.98
CA ARG A 100 14.54 4.71 17.21
C ARG A 100 13.13 4.98 17.75
N PRO A 101 12.06 4.41 17.17
CA PRO A 101 10.71 4.54 17.73
C PRO A 101 10.65 3.96 19.14
N ASP A 102 9.99 4.65 20.07
CA ASP A 102 9.68 4.09 21.39
C ASP A 102 8.76 2.85 21.24
N PRO A 103 9.15 1.68 21.79
CA PRO A 103 8.34 0.46 21.69
C PRO A 103 6.91 0.62 22.22
N LYS A 104 6.72 1.36 23.32
CA LYS A 104 5.38 1.57 23.90
C LYS A 104 4.52 2.44 23.00
N ALA A 105 5.07 3.52 22.47
CA ALA A 105 4.39 4.35 21.47
C ALA A 105 4.05 3.55 20.20
N MET A 106 4.92 2.65 19.75
CA MET A 106 4.64 1.78 18.60
C MET A 106 3.48 0.82 18.91
N GLU A 107 3.47 0.16 20.06
CA GLU A 107 2.36 -0.72 20.47
C GLU A 107 1.04 0.04 20.55
N ALA A 108 1.03 1.22 21.18
CA ALA A 108 -0.15 2.07 21.26
C ALA A 108 -0.65 2.49 19.87
N THR A 109 0.28 2.83 18.97
CA THR A 109 -0.04 3.14 17.57
C THR A 109 -0.66 1.93 16.88
N MET A 110 -0.07 0.75 16.98
CA MET A 110 -0.60 -0.49 16.39
C MET A 110 -2.01 -0.81 16.91
N LYS A 111 -2.28 -0.65 18.22
CA LYS A 111 -3.62 -0.82 18.80
C LYS A 111 -4.62 0.18 18.20
N LYS A 112 -4.24 1.45 18.06
CA LYS A 112 -5.08 2.48 17.42
C LYS A 112 -5.35 2.16 15.95
N MET A 113 -4.34 1.66 15.21
CA MET A 113 -4.51 1.24 13.82
C MET A 113 -5.51 0.08 13.70
N GLU A 114 -5.38 -0.92 14.57
CA GLU A 114 -6.30 -2.06 14.60
C GLU A 114 -7.73 -1.63 14.92
N ALA A 115 -7.91 -0.76 15.91
CA ALA A 115 -9.22 -0.21 16.27
C ALA A 115 -9.82 0.59 15.10
N ALA A 116 -9.02 1.42 14.42
CA ALA A 116 -9.45 2.17 13.23
C ALA A 116 -9.84 1.24 12.08
N GLY A 117 -9.10 0.15 11.86
CA GLY A 117 -9.43 -0.88 10.87
C GLY A 117 -10.75 -1.59 11.18
N LYS A 118 -10.92 -2.07 12.42
CA LYS A 118 -12.17 -2.70 12.90
C LYS A 118 -13.38 -1.77 12.75
N LYS A 119 -13.21 -0.49 13.14
CA LYS A 119 -14.25 0.53 12.98
C LYS A 119 -14.62 0.74 11.51
N SER A 120 -13.62 0.89 10.64
CA SER A 120 -13.86 1.07 9.20
C SER A 120 -14.64 -0.09 8.60
N ASP A 121 -14.30 -1.32 9.01
CA ASP A 121 -15.03 -2.52 8.58
C ASP A 121 -16.48 -2.56 9.06
N ALA A 122 -16.72 -2.19 10.32
CA ALA A 122 -18.08 -2.08 10.87
C ALA A 122 -18.91 -1.02 10.13
N ASP A 123 -18.33 0.16 9.91
CA ASP A 123 -18.98 1.26 9.21
C ASP A 123 -19.31 0.88 7.76
N ILE A 124 -18.41 0.19 7.06
CA ILE A 124 -18.67 -0.33 5.70
C ILE A 124 -19.82 -1.34 5.73
N LYS A 125 -19.82 -2.28 6.68
CA LYS A 125 -20.87 -3.30 6.81
C LYS A 125 -22.24 -2.70 7.11
N ALA A 126 -22.30 -1.57 7.83
CA ALA A 126 -23.53 -0.84 8.11
C ALA A 126 -24.13 -0.17 6.87
N VAL A 127 -23.30 0.21 5.87
CA VAL A 127 -23.76 0.78 4.59
C VAL A 127 -24.38 -0.27 3.66
N LEU A 128 -24.03 -1.54 3.85
CA LEU A 128 -24.53 -2.65 3.03
C LEU A 128 -25.98 -3.00 3.36
N THR A 129 -26.73 -3.50 2.38
CA THR A 129 -28.05 -4.10 2.60
C THR A 129 -27.92 -5.47 3.28
N PRO A 130 -28.98 -6.00 3.91
CA PRO A 130 -28.96 -7.36 4.47
C PRO A 130 -28.54 -8.43 3.43
N ALA A 131 -29.01 -8.32 2.19
CA ALA A 131 -28.66 -9.24 1.12
C ALA A 131 -27.16 -9.18 0.76
N GLN A 132 -26.60 -7.97 0.63
CA GLN A 132 -25.17 -7.77 0.38
C GLN A 132 -24.31 -8.31 1.53
N ARG A 133 -24.73 -8.09 2.79
CA ARG A 133 -24.02 -8.62 3.97
C ARG A 133 -23.90 -10.14 3.96
N LYS A 134 -24.91 -10.87 3.45
CA LYS A 134 -24.84 -12.34 3.31
C LYS A 134 -23.77 -12.79 2.31
N GLN A 135 -23.41 -11.97 1.33
CA GLN A 135 -22.39 -12.27 0.32
C GLN A 135 -20.96 -11.97 0.80
N VAL A 136 -20.80 -11.11 1.82
CA VAL A 136 -19.50 -10.68 2.34
C VAL A 136 -18.58 -11.84 2.74
N PRO A 137 -19.01 -12.87 3.51
CA PRO A 137 -18.11 -13.94 3.91
C PRO A 137 -17.51 -14.71 2.71
N GLY A 138 -18.31 -14.93 1.66
CA GLY A 138 -17.83 -15.58 0.43
C GLY A 138 -16.81 -14.71 -0.30
N LEU A 139 -17.09 -13.40 -0.42
CA LEU A 139 -16.19 -12.44 -1.04
C LEU A 139 -14.85 -12.32 -0.29
N LEU A 140 -14.87 -12.28 1.05
CA LEU A 140 -13.64 -12.18 1.85
C LEU A 140 -12.79 -13.45 1.73
N LYS A 141 -13.40 -14.64 1.72
CA LYS A 141 -12.70 -15.90 1.45
C LYS A 141 -12.08 -15.93 0.05
N GLU A 142 -12.80 -15.45 -0.97
CA GLU A 142 -12.28 -15.34 -2.33
C GLU A 142 -11.07 -14.38 -2.38
N ALA A 143 -11.20 -13.20 -1.77
CA ALA A 143 -10.14 -12.20 -1.70
C ALA A 143 -8.90 -12.72 -0.96
N GLU A 144 -9.09 -13.47 0.13
CA GLU A 144 -8.01 -14.10 0.89
C GLU A 144 -7.28 -15.15 0.05
N ALA A 145 -8.01 -16.02 -0.65
CA ALA A 145 -7.44 -17.03 -1.53
C ALA A 145 -6.62 -16.40 -2.67
N LEU A 146 -7.12 -15.31 -3.27
CA LEU A 146 -6.39 -14.54 -4.29
C LEU A 146 -5.10 -13.92 -3.72
N ARG A 147 -5.17 -13.24 -2.56
CA ARG A 147 -4.00 -12.65 -1.88
C ARG A 147 -2.95 -13.70 -1.54
N GLY A 148 -3.39 -14.82 -0.97
CA GLY A 148 -2.56 -15.96 -0.59
C GLY A 148 -1.86 -16.57 -1.81
N SER A 149 -2.56 -16.71 -2.92
CA SER A 149 -2.00 -17.30 -4.15
C SER A 149 -1.16 -16.33 -4.99
N GLY A 150 -1.16 -15.03 -4.66
CA GLY A 150 -0.37 -14.00 -5.38
C GLY A 150 -1.11 -13.36 -6.56
N LEU A 151 -2.38 -13.69 -6.72
CA LEU A 151 -3.29 -13.04 -7.65
C LEU A 151 -3.79 -11.70 -7.08
N PRO A 152 -4.16 -10.74 -7.93
CA PRO A 152 -4.65 -9.45 -7.46
C PRO A 152 -6.01 -9.57 -6.78
N ILE A 153 -6.20 -8.96 -5.61
CA ILE A 153 -7.52 -8.92 -4.94
C ILE A 153 -8.53 -8.11 -5.76
N GLY A 154 -8.05 -7.21 -6.62
CA GLY A 154 -8.88 -6.34 -7.45
C GLY A 154 -9.86 -7.07 -8.38
N VAL A 155 -9.58 -8.33 -8.73
CA VAL A 155 -10.46 -9.14 -9.58
C VAL A 155 -11.47 -9.99 -8.79
N ALA A 156 -11.42 -9.98 -7.45
CA ALA A 156 -12.35 -10.75 -6.62
C ALA A 156 -13.82 -10.39 -6.94
N GLY A 157 -14.72 -11.37 -6.92
CA GLY A 157 -16.13 -11.20 -7.27
C GLY A 157 -16.40 -11.05 -8.78
N GLY A 158 -15.45 -10.56 -9.56
CA GLY A 158 -15.49 -10.59 -11.03
C GLY A 158 -15.16 -11.98 -11.59
N LEU A 159 -14.26 -12.71 -10.93
CA LEU A 159 -13.84 -14.04 -11.36
C LEU A 159 -14.88 -15.14 -11.11
N LYS A 160 -15.82 -14.92 -10.17
CA LYS A 160 -16.83 -15.90 -9.74
C LYS A 160 -16.18 -17.27 -9.47
N LEU A 161 -15.14 -17.29 -8.64
CA LEU A 161 -14.40 -18.51 -8.33
C LEU A 161 -15.33 -19.57 -7.70
N THR A 162 -15.19 -20.83 -8.14
CA THR A 162 -15.91 -21.94 -7.52
C THR A 162 -15.33 -22.27 -6.15
N ALA A 163 -16.09 -22.95 -5.27
CA ALA A 163 -15.60 -23.38 -3.97
C ALA A 163 -14.32 -24.23 -4.08
N GLU A 164 -14.24 -25.10 -5.10
CA GLU A 164 -13.05 -25.91 -5.39
C GLU A 164 -11.84 -25.04 -5.79
N GLN A 165 -12.04 -24.02 -6.64
CA GLN A 165 -10.99 -23.09 -7.02
C GLN A 165 -10.49 -22.28 -5.81
N VAL A 166 -11.40 -21.79 -4.96
CA VAL A 166 -11.04 -21.11 -3.71
C VAL A 166 -10.21 -22.03 -2.82
N GLY A 167 -10.59 -23.31 -2.67
CA GLY A 167 -9.82 -24.30 -1.92
C GLY A 167 -8.40 -24.51 -2.46
N LYS A 168 -8.25 -24.69 -3.78
CA LYS A 168 -6.94 -24.85 -4.44
C LYS A 168 -6.06 -23.61 -4.29
N LEU A 169 -6.62 -22.41 -4.48
CA LEU A 169 -5.91 -21.13 -4.32
C LEU A 169 -5.47 -20.90 -2.87
N SER A 170 -6.32 -21.22 -1.89
CA SER A 170 -5.96 -21.16 -0.46
C SER A 170 -4.83 -22.13 -0.12
N ALA A 171 -4.84 -23.35 -0.68
CA ALA A 171 -3.75 -24.31 -0.48
C ALA A 171 -2.41 -23.82 -1.04
N ILE A 172 -2.42 -23.20 -2.24
CA ILE A 172 -1.24 -22.54 -2.82
C ILE A 172 -0.73 -21.43 -1.87
N GLY A 173 -1.64 -20.60 -1.35
CA GLY A 173 -1.28 -19.53 -0.43
C GLY A 173 -0.69 -20.02 0.88
N LYS A 174 -1.24 -21.08 1.46
CA LYS A 174 -0.68 -21.74 2.66
C LYS A 174 0.72 -22.26 2.39
N LYS A 175 0.93 -23.00 1.29
CA LYS A 175 2.26 -23.52 0.91
C LYS A 175 3.29 -22.39 0.75
N ARG A 176 2.90 -21.29 0.10
CA ARG A 176 3.75 -20.09 -0.02
C ARG A 176 4.07 -19.48 1.34
N SER A 177 3.07 -19.32 2.21
CA SER A 177 3.24 -18.79 3.56
C SER A 177 4.20 -19.66 4.38
N ASP A 178 4.02 -20.98 4.38
CA ASP A 178 4.87 -21.92 5.11
C ASP A 178 6.33 -21.89 4.61
N ALA A 179 6.52 -21.84 3.28
CA ALA A 179 7.86 -21.70 2.69
C ALA A 179 8.51 -20.36 3.04
N SER A 180 7.72 -19.28 3.05
CA SER A 180 8.18 -17.95 3.47
C SER A 180 8.56 -17.93 4.95
N ALA A 181 7.75 -18.54 5.82
CA ALA A 181 8.03 -18.62 7.25
C ALA A 181 9.34 -19.38 7.52
N LYS A 182 9.57 -20.52 6.86
CA LYS A 182 10.82 -21.30 6.98
C LYS A 182 12.05 -20.49 6.55
N LEU A 183 11.91 -19.70 5.48
CA LEU A 183 12.99 -18.86 4.97
C LEU A 183 13.46 -17.81 6.00
N PHE A 184 12.55 -17.26 6.80
CA PHE A 184 12.84 -16.25 7.82
C PHE A 184 13.14 -16.82 9.21
N GLN A 185 13.06 -18.15 9.40
CA GLN A 185 13.42 -18.79 10.65
C GLN A 185 14.95 -18.95 10.82
N GLY A 186 15.74 -18.83 9.75
CA GLY A 186 17.21 -18.92 9.80
C GLY A 186 17.91 -17.57 9.84
N ASN A 187 19.15 -17.54 10.35
CA ASN A 187 20.09 -16.41 10.24
C ASN A 187 20.70 -16.28 8.83
N GLY A 188 19.92 -16.60 7.79
CA GLY A 188 20.38 -16.59 6.41
C GLY A 188 20.59 -15.17 5.88
N ASP A 189 21.37 -15.05 4.81
CA ASP A 189 21.58 -13.78 4.10
C ASP A 189 20.22 -13.17 3.68
N PRO A 190 19.87 -11.95 4.16
CA PRO A 190 18.64 -11.27 3.79
C PRO A 190 18.48 -11.10 2.28
N ARG A 191 19.56 -10.90 1.51
CA ARG A 191 19.47 -10.74 0.04
C ARG A 191 19.02 -12.02 -0.64
N ALA A 192 19.67 -13.14 -0.30
CA ALA A 192 19.24 -14.46 -0.77
C ALA A 192 17.79 -14.78 -0.35
N ALA A 193 17.37 -14.35 0.84
CA ALA A 193 15.99 -14.49 1.29
C ALA A 193 15.01 -13.69 0.40
N PHE A 194 15.30 -12.43 0.07
CA PHE A 194 14.46 -11.63 -0.82
C PHE A 194 14.33 -12.23 -2.23
N GLU A 195 15.43 -12.76 -2.79
CA GLU A 195 15.40 -13.43 -4.10
C GLU A 195 14.51 -14.68 -4.06
N LYS A 196 14.68 -15.53 -3.04
CA LYS A 196 13.84 -16.71 -2.81
C LYS A 196 12.37 -16.33 -2.62
N MET A 197 12.07 -15.23 -1.93
CA MET A 197 10.70 -14.69 -1.82
C MET A 197 10.13 -14.23 -3.16
N GLY A 198 10.95 -13.69 -4.07
CA GLY A 198 10.55 -13.44 -5.45
C GLY A 198 10.12 -14.73 -6.15
N LYS A 199 11.01 -15.73 -6.17
CA LYS A 199 10.76 -17.04 -6.78
C LYS A 199 9.52 -17.75 -6.20
N LEU A 200 9.32 -17.69 -4.88
CA LEU A 200 8.13 -18.25 -4.22
C LEU A 200 6.84 -17.55 -4.65
N ARG A 201 6.86 -16.21 -4.81
CA ARG A 201 5.71 -15.44 -5.30
C ARG A 201 5.39 -15.80 -6.75
N ASP A 202 6.39 -15.91 -7.61
CA ASP A 202 6.21 -16.25 -9.02
C ASP A 202 5.72 -17.68 -9.21
N ALA A 203 6.28 -18.64 -8.47
CA ALA A 203 5.82 -20.01 -8.46
C ALA A 203 4.36 -20.14 -8.00
N ALA A 204 4.00 -19.47 -6.89
CA ALA A 204 2.62 -19.46 -6.41
C ALA A 204 1.66 -18.85 -7.45
N ARG A 205 2.02 -17.72 -8.06
CA ARG A 205 1.22 -17.08 -9.11
C ARG A 205 1.05 -17.98 -10.33
N LYS A 206 2.12 -18.66 -10.79
CA LYS A 206 2.05 -19.62 -11.90
C LYS A 206 1.08 -20.78 -11.60
N GLN A 207 1.18 -21.36 -10.39
CA GLN A 207 0.25 -22.41 -9.96
C GLN A 207 -1.18 -21.90 -9.86
N ALA A 208 -1.37 -20.68 -9.35
CA ALA A 208 -2.68 -20.05 -9.20
C ALA A 208 -3.36 -19.85 -10.56
N MET A 209 -2.63 -19.33 -11.55
CA MET A 209 -3.14 -19.19 -12.92
C MET A 209 -3.55 -20.55 -13.51
N GLY A 210 -2.86 -21.65 -13.17
CA GLY A 210 -3.24 -23.01 -13.59
C GLY A 210 -4.60 -23.49 -13.06
N VAL A 211 -5.09 -22.94 -11.94
CA VAL A 211 -6.41 -23.27 -11.36
C VAL A 211 -7.55 -22.54 -12.07
N LEU A 212 -7.24 -21.44 -12.75
CA LEU A 212 -8.22 -20.58 -13.40
C LEU A 212 -8.58 -21.11 -14.80
N ASN A 213 -9.84 -20.90 -15.20
CA ASN A 213 -10.25 -21.13 -16.59
C ASN A 213 -9.77 -19.98 -17.51
N ALA A 214 -9.92 -20.15 -18.83
CA ALA A 214 -9.46 -19.17 -19.82
C ALA A 214 -10.04 -17.76 -19.61
N LYS A 215 -11.35 -17.64 -19.32
CA LYS A 215 -12.01 -16.34 -19.07
C LYS A 215 -11.47 -15.65 -17.82
N GLN A 216 -11.23 -16.41 -16.75
CA GLN A 216 -10.68 -15.90 -15.49
C GLN A 216 -9.22 -15.45 -15.65
N LYS A 217 -8.40 -16.21 -16.39
CA LYS A 217 -7.01 -15.82 -16.71
C LYS A 217 -6.97 -14.48 -17.47
N ALA A 218 -7.80 -14.34 -18.51
CA ALA A 218 -7.88 -13.11 -19.28
C ALA A 218 -8.31 -11.90 -18.42
N ALA A 219 -9.22 -12.12 -17.46
CA ALA A 219 -9.62 -11.07 -16.51
C ALA A 219 -8.48 -10.64 -15.57
N VAL A 220 -7.67 -11.61 -15.09
CA VAL A 220 -6.46 -11.32 -14.29
C VAL A 220 -5.44 -10.54 -15.11
N GLU A 221 -5.12 -11.01 -16.31
CA GLU A 221 -4.12 -10.38 -17.20
C GLU A 221 -4.53 -8.96 -17.59
N LYS A 222 -5.81 -8.76 -17.94
CA LYS A 222 -6.36 -7.44 -18.21
C LYS A 222 -6.23 -6.53 -16.98
N TRP A 223 -6.61 -7.01 -15.79
CA TRP A 223 -6.48 -6.21 -14.58
C TRP A 223 -5.03 -5.81 -14.32
N GLU A 224 -4.07 -6.71 -14.49
CA GLU A 224 -2.65 -6.41 -14.28
C GLU A 224 -2.10 -5.42 -15.31
N LYS A 225 -2.58 -5.47 -16.55
CA LYS A 225 -2.26 -4.49 -17.59
C LYS A 225 -2.83 -3.10 -17.28
N ASP A 226 -4.09 -3.04 -16.85
CA ASP A 226 -4.79 -1.80 -16.53
C ASP A 226 -4.36 -1.20 -15.17
N ASN A 227 -3.79 -2.04 -14.30
CA ASN A 227 -3.30 -1.67 -12.96
C ASN A 227 -1.84 -2.09 -12.87
N PRO A 228 -0.93 -1.45 -13.64
CA PRO A 228 0.49 -1.74 -13.50
C PRO A 228 0.81 -1.60 -12.03
N ARG A 229 1.38 -2.65 -11.43
CA ARG A 229 1.80 -2.62 -10.04
C ARG A 229 2.85 -1.52 -9.96
N GLY A 230 2.41 -0.31 -9.61
CA GLY A 230 3.28 0.84 -9.45
C GLY A 230 4.37 0.37 -8.53
N GLY A 231 5.60 0.33 -9.05
CA GLY A 231 6.70 -0.42 -8.48
C GLY A 231 7.02 0.07 -7.08
N PHE A 232 6.25 -0.38 -6.09
CA PHE A 232 6.60 -0.41 -4.68
C PHE A 232 7.63 -1.52 -4.42
N GLY A 233 8.35 -1.93 -5.47
CA GLY A 233 9.72 -2.40 -5.33
C GLY A 233 10.50 -1.26 -4.68
N MET A 234 10.59 -1.36 -3.35
CA MET A 234 11.63 -0.81 -2.50
C MET A 234 12.82 -0.43 -3.37
N GLY A 235 13.05 0.88 -3.53
CA GLY A 235 13.86 1.48 -4.60
C GLY A 235 14.92 0.53 -5.13
N GLY A 236 14.77 0.11 -6.39
CA GLY A 236 15.82 -0.62 -7.08
C GLY A 236 17.15 0.15 -6.90
N PRO A 237 18.32 -0.52 -6.84
CA PRO A 237 19.62 0.10 -6.50
C PRO A 237 20.09 1.30 -7.34
N GLY A 238 19.30 1.81 -8.29
CA GLY A 238 19.54 3.04 -9.05
C GLY A 238 18.30 3.91 -9.26
N GLY A 239 17.17 3.59 -8.63
CA GLY A 239 16.01 4.47 -8.57
C GLY A 239 16.38 5.63 -7.68
N ARG A 240 16.96 6.68 -8.26
CA ARG A 240 17.19 7.99 -7.65
C ARG A 240 15.98 8.29 -6.76
N MET A 241 16.12 8.06 -5.44
CA MET A 241 15.48 8.95 -4.47
C MET A 241 15.73 10.32 -5.05
N GLY A 242 14.65 11.02 -5.39
CA GLY A 242 14.72 12.33 -6.02
C GLY A 242 15.91 13.05 -5.40
N ALA A 243 16.89 13.37 -6.24
CA ALA A 243 18.07 14.10 -5.80
C ALA A 243 17.55 15.17 -4.84
N PRO A 244 17.97 15.19 -3.56
CA PRO A 244 17.55 16.22 -2.63
C PRO A 244 17.73 17.52 -3.40
N GLY A 245 16.62 18.25 -3.57
CA GLY A 245 16.47 19.29 -4.59
C GLY A 245 17.80 19.96 -4.86
N GLY A 246 18.25 19.89 -6.12
CA GLY A 246 19.54 20.38 -6.53
C GLY A 246 19.83 21.67 -5.79
N MET A 247 20.90 21.64 -4.98
CA MET A 247 21.68 22.83 -4.73
C MET A 247 21.85 23.45 -6.11
N GLY A 248 21.13 24.55 -6.34
CA GLY A 248 21.34 25.36 -7.52
C GLY A 248 22.84 25.56 -7.64
N ALA A 249 23.36 25.33 -8.84
CA ALA A 249 24.71 25.72 -9.15
C ALA A 249 24.91 27.14 -8.56
N PRO A 250 25.98 27.38 -7.78
CA PRO A 250 26.28 28.73 -7.35
C PRO A 250 26.33 29.57 -8.62
N GLY A 251 25.38 30.49 -8.76
CA GLY A 251 25.43 31.47 -9.83
C GLY A 251 26.81 32.15 -9.78
N PRO A 252 27.38 32.52 -10.93
CA PRO A 252 28.67 33.18 -10.97
C PRO A 252 28.63 34.38 -10.02
N MET A 253 29.49 34.38 -9.00
CA MET A 253 29.65 35.53 -8.12
C MET A 253 29.94 36.74 -8.99
N ALA A 254 28.99 37.67 -9.04
CA ALA A 254 29.21 38.99 -9.61
C ALA A 254 30.35 39.63 -8.83
N ARG A 255 31.50 39.81 -9.49
CA ARG A 255 32.60 40.66 -9.02
C ARG A 255 32.02 42.05 -8.70
N PRO A 256 32.28 42.62 -7.53
CA PRO A 256 32.04 44.04 -7.29
C PRO A 256 32.96 44.85 -8.20
N GLY A 257 32.42 45.30 -9.34
CA GLY A 257 32.99 46.34 -10.17
C GLY A 257 32.95 47.66 -9.41
N GLY A 258 34.09 48.35 -9.37
CA GLY A 258 34.28 49.56 -8.59
C GLY A 258 33.50 50.79 -9.06
N GLY A 259 33.49 51.79 -8.20
CA GLY A 259 33.03 53.15 -8.52
C GLY A 259 33.70 54.17 -7.60
N ARG A 260 34.83 54.72 -8.04
CA ARG A 260 35.41 55.97 -7.54
C ARG A 260 34.59 57.17 -8.05
N GLY A 261 34.52 58.21 -7.24
CA GLY A 261 34.17 59.58 -7.63
C GLY A 261 33.34 60.24 -6.51
N ARG A 262 33.58 61.47 -6.07
CA ARG A 262 34.59 62.50 -6.34
C ARG A 262 34.84 63.23 -5.02
#